data_AF-A0A3C0Y6H5-F1
#
_entry.id   AF-A0A3C0Y6H5-F1
#
_cell.length_a   1.000
_cell.length_b   1.000
_cell.length_c   1.000
_cell.angle_alpha   90.00
_cell.angle_beta   90.00
_cell.angle_gamma   90.00
#
_symmetry.space_group_name_H-M   'P 1'
#
loop_
_entity.id
_entity.type
_entity.pdbx_description
1 polymer ?
#
loop_
_entity_poly.entity_id
_entity_poly.type
_entity_poly.pdbx_seq_one_letter_code
_entity_poly.pdbx_strand_id
1 'polypeptide(L)'
;MKYRLLIVVLACAALSACSAMLPRGSSDTPGTFATFESAQAAAERIVPLKTRFSELKDLGFDPEGGANVTLIPYPDIVARLAPYPGLPLSALDPGVRKCVEAQAACRGYLFHFERQDRRRTGGFWLDVLNIRRTTDVTGWSFQALVVVSDSTVLFRNYAGQAQIARVERQSNPLGPFQESAGAVLMR
;
A
#
# COMPACT_ATOMS: atom_id res chain seq x y z
N MET A 1 22.39 45.84 -31.74
CA MET A 1 21.69 44.60 -32.18
C MET A 1 22.18 43.33 -31.49
N LYS A 2 23.50 43.12 -31.30
CA LYS A 2 24.07 41.93 -30.64
C LYS A 2 23.53 41.65 -29.22
N TYR A 3 23.34 42.67 -28.39
CA TYR A 3 22.80 42.52 -27.03
C TYR A 3 21.31 42.16 -26.97
N ARG A 4 20.50 42.60 -27.94
CA ARG A 4 19.07 42.23 -28.01
C ARG A 4 18.89 40.74 -28.32
N LEU A 5 19.75 40.18 -29.18
CA LEU A 5 19.72 38.76 -29.49
C LEU A 5 20.12 37.90 -28.27
N LEU A 6 21.13 38.36 -27.52
CA LEU A 6 21.61 37.70 -26.29
C LEU A 6 20.54 37.67 -25.19
N ILE A 7 19.78 38.76 -25.02
CA ILE A 7 18.68 38.83 -24.04
C ILE A 7 17.53 37.89 -24.41
N VAL A 8 17.18 37.79 -25.69
CA VAL A 8 16.11 36.88 -26.16
C VAL A 8 16.51 35.42 -25.96
N VAL A 9 17.76 35.06 -26.25
CA VAL A 9 18.26 33.69 -26.03
C VAL A 9 18.28 33.34 -24.53
N LEU A 10 18.70 34.27 -23.67
CA LEU A 10 18.70 34.07 -22.21
C LEU A 10 17.28 33.92 -21.65
N ALA A 11 16.32 34.70 -22.17
CA ALA A 11 14.91 34.61 -21.78
C ALA A 11 14.27 33.27 -22.22
N CYS A 12 14.55 32.79 -23.44
CA CYS A 12 14.09 31.49 -23.90
C CYS A 12 14.70 30.33 -23.09
N ALA A 13 15.98 30.43 -22.71
CA ALA A 13 16.63 29.44 -21.85
C ALA A 13 15.99 29.39 -20.46
N ALA A 14 15.70 30.55 -19.85
CA ALA A 14 15.04 30.63 -18.54
C ALA A 14 13.61 30.06 -18.53
N LEU A 15 12.84 30.22 -19.62
CA LEU A 15 11.48 29.68 -19.76
C LEU A 15 11.46 28.14 -19.90
N SER A 16 12.51 27.55 -20.48
CA SER A 16 12.62 26.09 -20.66
C SER A 16 13.08 25.33 -19.42
N ALA A 17 13.72 26.01 -18.45
CA ALA A 17 14.21 25.39 -17.23
C ALA A 17 13.08 25.03 -16.22
N CYS A 18 11.90 25.64 -16.34
CA CYS A 18 10.79 25.43 -15.39
C CYS A 18 9.96 24.16 -15.64
N SER A 19 10.03 23.54 -16.83
CA SER A 19 9.28 22.31 -17.12
C SER A 19 9.94 21.05 -16.56
N ALA A 20 11.24 21.09 -16.25
CA ALA A 20 11.99 19.95 -15.72
C ALA A 20 11.84 19.76 -14.19
N MET A 21 11.24 20.72 -13.48
CA MET A 21 11.14 20.74 -12.02
C MET A 21 9.76 20.27 -11.52
N LEU A 22 9.22 19.22 -12.13
CA LEU A 22 8.01 18.56 -11.64
C LEU A 22 8.37 17.64 -10.46
N PRO A 23 7.67 17.75 -9.31
CA PRO A 23 7.93 16.88 -8.17
C PRO A 23 7.60 15.42 -8.52
N ARG A 24 8.54 14.52 -8.24
CA ARG A 24 8.30 13.07 -8.27
C ARG A 24 8.20 12.60 -6.83
N GLY A 25 7.25 11.71 -6.55
CA GLY A 25 7.15 11.03 -5.27
C GLY A 25 7.25 9.53 -5.52
N SER A 26 8.05 8.83 -4.73
CA SER A 26 7.89 7.39 -4.56
C SER A 26 7.39 7.15 -3.15
N SER A 27 6.43 6.24 -3.03
CA SER A 27 6.06 5.65 -1.74
C SER A 27 6.56 4.22 -1.78
N ASP A 28 7.73 4.02 -1.21
CA ASP A 28 8.29 2.71 -0.93
C ASP A 28 7.98 2.38 0.51
N THR A 29 7.22 1.32 0.74
CA THR A 29 7.13 0.72 2.06
C THR A 29 8.34 -0.21 2.17
N PRO A 30 9.40 0.14 2.93
CA PRO A 30 10.59 -0.68 3.04
C PRO A 30 10.18 -2.06 3.56
N GLY A 31 10.32 -3.05 2.68
CA GLY A 31 9.86 -4.42 2.91
C GLY A 31 10.84 -5.39 2.29
N THR A 32 10.75 -6.64 2.73
CA THR A 32 11.65 -7.74 2.33
C THR A 32 11.59 -8.06 0.84
N PHE A 33 10.45 -7.76 0.18
CA PHE A 33 10.15 -8.20 -1.17
C PHE A 33 10.27 -7.06 -2.19
N ALA A 34 10.87 -7.37 -3.35
CA ALA A 34 11.03 -6.38 -4.42
C ALA A 34 9.87 -6.39 -5.43
N THR A 35 9.25 -7.55 -5.63
CA THR A 35 8.15 -7.76 -6.58
C THR A 35 7.01 -8.55 -5.95
N PHE A 36 5.81 -8.42 -6.53
CA PHE A 36 4.63 -9.17 -6.12
C PHE A 36 4.85 -10.68 -6.18
N GLU A 37 5.48 -11.18 -7.24
CA GLU A 37 5.71 -12.61 -7.44
C GLU A 37 6.65 -13.19 -6.37
N SER A 38 7.64 -12.41 -5.92
CA SER A 38 8.54 -12.83 -4.85
C SER A 38 7.82 -12.97 -3.51
N ALA A 39 6.90 -12.05 -3.20
CA ALA A 39 6.08 -12.09 -2.01
C ALA A 39 5.05 -13.25 -2.07
N GLN A 40 4.43 -13.45 -3.24
CA GLN A 40 3.51 -14.57 -3.47
C GLN A 40 4.23 -15.92 -3.31
N ALA A 41 5.39 -16.10 -3.94
CA ALA A 41 6.15 -17.34 -3.85
C ALA A 41 6.59 -17.65 -2.40
N ALA A 42 6.92 -16.61 -1.63
CA ALA A 42 7.23 -16.76 -0.21
C ALA A 42 6.01 -17.14 0.61
N ALA A 43 4.86 -16.50 0.38
CA ALA A 43 3.60 -16.85 1.03
C ALA A 43 3.16 -18.27 0.69
N GLU A 44 3.38 -18.72 -0.55
CA GLU A 44 3.06 -20.06 -1.02
C GLU A 44 3.82 -21.18 -0.29
N ARG A 45 5.02 -20.88 0.22
CA ARG A 45 5.80 -21.81 1.05
C ARG A 45 5.26 -21.99 2.46
N ILE A 46 4.42 -21.07 2.93
CA ILE A 46 3.76 -21.20 4.23
C ILE A 46 2.65 -22.23 4.08
N VAL A 47 2.85 -23.41 4.66
CA VAL A 47 1.88 -24.51 4.65
C VAL A 47 1.13 -24.53 5.98
N PRO A 48 -0.20 -24.26 5.98
CA PRO A 48 -1.01 -24.33 7.19
C PRO A 48 -0.87 -25.69 7.89
N LEU A 49 -0.89 -25.66 9.22
CA LEU A 49 -0.74 -26.81 10.13
C LEU A 49 0.63 -27.53 10.09
N LYS A 50 1.59 -27.03 9.29
CA LYS A 50 2.95 -27.60 9.20
C LYS A 50 4.03 -26.56 9.50
N THR A 51 3.90 -25.36 8.95
CA THR A 51 4.87 -24.28 9.15
C THR A 51 4.80 -23.76 10.58
N ARG A 52 5.97 -23.60 11.21
CA ARG A 52 6.09 -23.04 12.56
C ARG A 52 6.20 -21.53 12.51
N PHE A 53 5.83 -20.87 13.61
CA PHE A 53 5.92 -19.42 13.77
C PHE A 53 7.35 -18.90 13.57
N SER A 54 8.35 -19.61 14.09
CA SER A 54 9.76 -19.26 13.95
C SER A 54 10.24 -19.26 12.49
N GLU A 55 9.65 -20.10 11.64
CA GLU A 55 10.03 -20.23 10.23
C GLU A 55 9.45 -19.10 9.36
N LEU A 56 8.45 -18.35 9.86
CA LEU A 56 7.88 -17.22 9.14
C LEU A 56 8.93 -16.13 8.88
N LYS A 57 9.82 -15.91 9.84
CA LYS A 57 10.92 -14.95 9.73
C LYS A 57 11.87 -15.31 8.59
N ASP A 58 12.22 -16.58 8.47
CA ASP A 58 13.09 -17.08 7.40
C ASP A 58 12.44 -16.96 6.01
N LEU A 59 11.11 -16.98 5.96
CA LEU A 59 10.31 -16.74 4.75
C LEU A 59 10.11 -15.26 4.43
N GLY A 60 10.62 -14.34 5.26
CA GLY A 60 10.50 -12.89 5.07
C GLY A 60 9.26 -12.25 5.70
N PHE A 61 8.47 -13.02 6.45
CA PHE A 61 7.32 -12.57 7.22
C PHE A 61 7.70 -12.53 8.70
N ASP A 62 8.31 -11.43 9.15
CA ASP A 62 8.69 -11.27 10.56
C ASP A 62 7.56 -10.61 11.37
N PRO A 63 6.84 -11.35 12.23
CA PRO A 63 5.72 -10.82 13.01
C PRO A 63 6.13 -9.92 14.18
N GLU A 64 7.39 -9.97 14.63
CA GLU A 64 7.88 -9.24 15.81
C GLU A 64 8.79 -8.07 15.42
N GLY A 65 9.66 -8.28 14.44
CA GLY A 65 10.63 -7.28 13.96
C GLY A 65 10.29 -6.67 12.60
N GLY A 66 9.26 -7.16 11.92
CA GLY A 66 8.88 -6.70 10.58
C GLY A 66 8.19 -5.34 10.60
N ALA A 67 8.55 -4.49 9.64
CA ALA A 67 7.79 -3.27 9.38
C ALA A 67 6.45 -3.62 8.70
N ASN A 68 5.40 -2.84 8.98
CA ASN A 68 4.08 -2.94 8.34
C ASN A 68 3.32 -4.25 8.61
N VAL A 69 3.46 -4.76 9.83
CA VAL A 69 2.68 -5.89 10.35
C VAL A 69 1.57 -5.38 11.27
N THR A 70 0.34 -5.79 10.99
CA THR A 70 -0.80 -5.52 11.87
C THR A 70 -1.15 -6.79 12.63
N LEU A 71 -1.04 -6.74 13.96
CA LEU A 71 -1.55 -7.79 14.84
C LEU A 71 -3.06 -7.64 14.96
N ILE A 72 -3.78 -8.70 14.62
CA ILE A 72 -5.23 -8.82 14.74
C ILE A 72 -5.52 -9.75 15.92
N PRO A 73 -6.01 -9.21 17.05
CA PRO A 73 -6.33 -10.03 18.21
C PRO A 73 -7.64 -10.81 18.02
N TYR A 74 -7.89 -11.73 18.94
CA TYR A 74 -9.24 -12.24 19.18
C TYR A 74 -10.11 -11.13 19.82
N PRO A 75 -11.38 -10.95 19.42
CA PRO A 75 -12.19 -11.75 18.50
C PRO A 75 -12.16 -11.29 17.03
N ASP A 76 -11.48 -10.17 16.72
CA ASP A 76 -11.48 -9.56 15.40
C ASP A 76 -11.03 -10.52 14.30
N ILE A 77 -10.07 -11.39 14.60
CA ILE A 77 -9.60 -12.39 13.65
C ILE A 77 -10.69 -13.40 13.28
N VAL A 78 -11.51 -13.82 14.25
CA VAL A 78 -12.61 -14.76 14.01
C VAL A 78 -13.68 -14.10 13.16
N ALA A 79 -14.00 -12.84 13.43
CA ALA A 79 -14.95 -12.07 12.61
C ALA A 79 -14.49 -11.92 11.15
N ARG A 80 -13.17 -11.87 10.89
CA ARG A 80 -12.61 -11.83 9.52
C ARG A 80 -12.61 -13.19 8.83
N LEU A 81 -12.47 -14.28 9.58
CA LEU A 81 -12.39 -15.65 9.05
C LEU A 81 -13.75 -16.31 8.86
N ALA A 82 -14.75 -15.91 9.65
CA ALA A 82 -16.11 -16.43 9.60
C ALA A 82 -17.05 -15.39 8.96
N PRO A 83 -17.22 -15.40 7.62
CA PRO A 83 -18.01 -14.39 6.91
C PRO A 83 -19.51 -14.40 7.26
N TYR A 84 -20.03 -15.51 7.82
CA TYR A 84 -21.44 -15.65 8.16
C TYR A 84 -21.64 -16.06 9.63
N PRO A 85 -22.32 -15.23 10.45
CA PRO A 85 -22.71 -15.61 11.80
C PRO A 85 -23.78 -16.70 11.72
N GLY A 86 -23.40 -17.95 12.04
CA GLY A 86 -24.29 -19.12 11.97
C GLY A 86 -23.75 -20.29 11.17
N LEU A 87 -22.61 -20.14 10.49
CA LEU A 87 -21.93 -21.28 9.87
C LEU A 87 -21.41 -22.22 10.97
N PRO A 88 -21.69 -23.54 10.92
CA PRO A 88 -21.19 -24.47 11.92
C PRO A 88 -19.67 -24.57 11.86
N LEU A 89 -19.01 -24.68 13.01
CA LEU A 89 -17.55 -24.77 13.11
C LEU A 89 -16.97 -25.96 12.32
N SER A 90 -17.76 -27.01 12.09
CA SER A 90 -17.40 -28.18 11.28
C SER A 90 -17.27 -27.87 9.79
N ALA A 91 -17.95 -26.83 9.29
CA ALA A 91 -17.86 -26.39 7.90
C ALA A 91 -16.71 -25.40 7.67
N LEU A 92 -16.08 -24.88 8.73
CA LEU A 92 -14.89 -24.05 8.63
C LEU A 92 -13.64 -24.90 8.33
N ASP A 93 -12.67 -24.25 7.69
CA ASP A 93 -11.33 -24.78 7.49
C ASP A 93 -10.73 -25.27 8.83
N PRO A 94 -10.02 -26.42 8.86
CA PRO A 94 -9.46 -26.97 10.09
C PRO A 94 -8.57 -25.99 10.87
N GLY A 95 -7.86 -25.10 10.19
CA GLY A 95 -7.05 -24.06 10.82
C GLY A 95 -7.87 -23.01 11.54
N VAL A 96 -8.96 -22.57 10.93
CA VAL A 96 -9.89 -21.58 11.53
C VAL A 96 -10.59 -22.20 12.74
N ARG A 97 -11.00 -23.46 12.66
CA ARG A 97 -11.61 -24.17 13.80
C ARG A 97 -10.70 -24.20 15.02
N LYS A 98 -9.42 -24.59 14.82
CA LYS A 98 -8.41 -24.57 15.88
C LYS A 98 -8.17 -23.17 16.45
N CYS A 99 -8.23 -22.14 15.62
CA CYS A 99 -8.10 -20.75 16.08
C CYS A 99 -9.26 -20.34 17.00
N VAL A 100 -10.50 -20.71 16.65
CA VAL A 100 -11.68 -20.45 17.48
C VAL A 100 -11.60 -21.21 18.81
N GLU A 101 -11.16 -22.46 18.78
CA GLU A 101 -10.95 -23.29 19.99
C GLU A 101 -9.86 -22.72 20.90
N ALA A 102 -8.79 -22.15 20.34
CA ALA A 102 -7.67 -21.57 21.07
C ALA A 102 -7.96 -20.16 21.65
N GLN A 103 -9.06 -19.52 21.27
CA GLN A 103 -9.51 -18.21 21.80
C GLN A 103 -8.39 -17.15 21.80
N ALA A 104 -8.03 -16.62 22.98
CA ALA A 104 -7.03 -15.57 23.14
C ALA A 104 -5.59 -15.98 22.77
N ALA A 105 -5.32 -17.29 22.67
CA ALA A 105 -4.04 -17.79 22.16
C ALA A 105 -3.94 -17.70 20.63
N CYS A 106 -5.06 -17.53 19.93
CA CYS A 106 -5.06 -17.32 18.48
C CYS A 106 -4.79 -15.85 18.14
N ARG A 107 -3.80 -15.61 17.28
CA ARG A 107 -3.41 -14.28 16.80
C ARG A 107 -3.31 -14.28 15.29
N GLY A 108 -3.87 -13.25 14.66
CA GLY A 108 -3.70 -12.99 13.24
C GLY A 108 -2.59 -11.97 13.00
N TYR A 109 -1.76 -12.19 12.00
CA TYR A 109 -0.76 -11.24 11.54
C TYR A 109 -1.06 -10.89 10.08
N LEU A 110 -1.36 -9.62 9.84
CA LEU A 110 -1.56 -9.08 8.49
C LEU A 110 -0.32 -8.32 8.07
N PHE A 111 0.40 -8.86 7.10
CA PHE A 111 1.56 -8.25 6.49
C PHE A 111 1.13 -7.44 5.28
N HIS A 112 1.54 -6.18 5.20
CA HIS A 112 1.26 -5.33 4.04
C HIS A 112 2.56 -4.86 3.39
N PHE A 113 2.76 -5.22 2.13
CA PHE A 113 3.90 -4.82 1.32
C PHE A 113 3.40 -4.06 0.10
N GLU A 114 3.95 -2.89 -0.15
CA GLU A 114 3.62 -2.10 -1.32
C GLU A 114 4.83 -1.35 -1.84
N ARG A 115 4.86 -1.19 -3.16
CA ARG A 115 5.83 -0.34 -3.84
C ARG A 115 5.09 0.41 -4.93
N GLN A 116 5.04 1.73 -4.80
CA GLN A 116 4.36 2.59 -5.76
C GLN A 116 5.25 3.78 -6.16
N ASP A 117 5.41 3.96 -7.46
CA ASP A 117 6.00 5.14 -8.09
C ASP A 117 4.85 6.07 -8.52
N ARG A 118 4.92 7.32 -8.07
CA ARG A 118 3.93 8.36 -8.34
C ARG A 118 4.57 9.46 -9.17
N ARG A 119 4.33 9.42 -10.48
CA ARG A 119 4.83 10.43 -11.43
C ARG A 119 3.78 11.49 -11.70
N ARG A 120 4.14 12.74 -11.45
CA ARG A 120 3.29 13.89 -11.79
C ARG A 120 3.56 14.29 -13.23
N THR A 121 2.50 14.35 -14.02
CA THR A 121 2.53 14.73 -15.44
C THR A 121 1.62 15.94 -15.64
N GLY A 122 2.17 17.04 -16.18
CA GLY A 122 1.42 18.30 -16.27
C GLY A 122 2.28 19.52 -16.57
N GLY A 123 1.64 20.67 -16.75
CA GLY A 123 2.31 21.95 -16.90
C GLY A 123 2.56 22.60 -15.53
N PHE A 124 3.80 22.99 -15.26
CA PHE A 124 4.24 23.62 -14.01
C PHE A 124 3.27 24.73 -13.50
N TRP A 125 2.80 25.61 -14.38
CA TRP A 125 1.92 26.72 -14.00
C TRP A 125 0.52 26.28 -13.54
N LEU A 126 -0.04 25.23 -14.14
CA LEU A 126 -1.34 24.69 -13.73
C LEU A 126 -1.23 23.92 -12.40
N ASP A 127 -0.06 23.34 -12.12
CA ASP A 127 0.25 22.68 -10.85
C ASP A 127 0.51 23.68 -9.71
N VAL A 128 1.25 24.77 -9.96
CA VAL A 128 1.51 25.84 -8.97
C VAL A 128 0.22 26.55 -8.57
N LEU A 129 -0.66 26.83 -9.52
CA LEU A 129 -1.97 27.43 -9.24
C LEU A 129 -2.99 26.40 -8.72
N ASN A 130 -2.57 25.15 -8.53
CA ASN A 130 -3.40 24.01 -8.11
C ASN A 130 -4.66 23.79 -8.97
N ILE A 131 -4.66 24.26 -10.22
CA ILE A 131 -5.84 24.26 -11.10
C ILE A 131 -6.10 22.84 -11.62
N ARG A 132 -5.05 22.16 -12.07
CA ARG A 132 -5.16 20.82 -12.65
C ARG A 132 -3.89 20.03 -12.40
N ARG A 133 -4.05 18.89 -11.74
CA ARG A 133 -2.98 17.96 -11.39
C ARG A 133 -3.30 16.59 -11.97
N THR A 134 -2.40 16.05 -12.78
CA THR A 134 -2.48 14.65 -13.24
C THR A 134 -1.33 13.87 -12.64
N THR A 135 -1.63 12.70 -12.10
CA THR A 135 -0.64 11.84 -11.47
C THR A 135 -0.82 10.42 -11.95
N ASP A 136 0.23 9.87 -12.55
CA ASP A 136 0.32 8.48 -12.94
C ASP A 136 0.91 7.70 -11.76
N VAL A 137 0.16 6.72 -11.26
CA VAL A 137 0.55 5.82 -10.17
C VAL A 137 0.78 4.44 -10.76
N THR A 138 2.01 3.95 -10.63
CA THR A 138 2.40 2.61 -11.05
C THR A 138 3.02 1.84 -9.90
N GLY A 139 2.75 0.54 -9.77
CA GLY A 139 3.33 -0.22 -8.66
C GLY A 139 2.71 -1.58 -8.47
N TRP A 140 2.86 -2.12 -7.26
CA TRP A 140 2.21 -3.35 -6.81
C TRP A 140 1.87 -3.26 -5.32
N SER A 141 0.91 -4.08 -4.89
CA SER A 141 0.55 -4.24 -3.48
C SER A 141 0.30 -5.70 -3.17
N PHE A 142 0.70 -6.13 -1.98
CA PHE A 142 0.56 -7.50 -1.51
C PHE A 142 0.22 -7.49 -0.02
N GLN A 143 -0.77 -8.29 0.33
CA GLN A 143 -1.23 -8.49 1.70
C GLN A 143 -1.22 -9.99 2.00
N ALA A 144 -0.61 -10.38 3.11
CA ALA A 144 -0.67 -11.76 3.59
C ALA A 144 -1.26 -11.79 4.99
N LEU A 145 -2.32 -12.58 5.16
CA LEU A 145 -2.90 -12.90 6.45
C LEU A 145 -2.39 -14.27 6.90
N VAL A 146 -1.69 -14.30 8.03
CA VAL A 146 -1.20 -15.52 8.65
C VAL A 146 -1.79 -15.62 10.05
N VAL A 147 -2.44 -16.73 10.35
CA VAL A 147 -3.05 -16.99 11.66
C VAL A 147 -2.20 -18.00 12.39
N VAL A 148 -1.86 -17.70 13.63
CA VAL A 148 -0.94 -18.49 14.44
C VAL A 148 -1.59 -18.78 15.79
N SER A 149 -1.39 -20.01 16.26
CA SER A 149 -1.71 -20.44 17.63
C SER A 149 -0.64 -21.43 18.08
N ASP A 150 -0.22 -21.35 19.34
CA ASP A 150 0.75 -22.28 19.94
C ASP A 150 1.99 -22.53 19.07
N SER A 151 2.56 -21.44 18.53
CA SER A 151 3.76 -21.44 17.66
C SER A 151 3.59 -22.16 16.32
N THR A 152 2.36 -22.48 15.90
CA THR A 152 2.05 -23.13 14.61
C THR A 152 1.16 -22.23 13.77
N VAL A 153 1.45 -22.15 12.47
CA VAL A 153 0.58 -21.47 11.51
C VAL A 153 -0.66 -22.31 11.29
N LEU A 154 -1.83 -21.80 11.67
CA LEU A 154 -3.11 -22.47 11.49
C LEU A 154 -3.72 -22.20 10.13
N PHE A 155 -3.62 -20.96 9.64
CA PHE A 155 -4.27 -20.54 8.41
C PHE A 155 -3.41 -19.51 7.69
N ARG A 156 -3.44 -19.52 6.35
CA ARG A 156 -2.75 -18.56 5.51
C ARG A 156 -3.66 -18.15 4.36
N ASN A 157 -3.75 -16.85 4.12
CA ASN A 157 -4.37 -16.27 2.95
C ASN A 157 -3.50 -15.11 2.45
N TYR A 158 -3.59 -14.80 1.16
CA TYR A 158 -2.92 -13.65 0.58
C TYR A 158 -3.81 -13.00 -0.48
N ALA A 159 -3.64 -11.70 -0.65
CA ALA A 159 -4.37 -10.87 -1.58
C ALA A 159 -3.45 -9.74 -2.08
N GLY A 160 -3.86 -9.03 -3.13
CA GLY A 160 -3.11 -7.87 -3.60
C GLY A 160 -3.33 -7.61 -5.08
N GLN A 161 -2.55 -6.66 -5.60
CA GLN A 161 -2.54 -6.25 -7.00
C GLN A 161 -1.12 -6.40 -7.56
N ALA A 162 -0.93 -7.36 -8.46
CA ALA A 162 0.36 -7.61 -9.10
C ALA A 162 0.83 -6.41 -9.94
N GLN A 163 -0.12 -5.70 -10.55
CA GLN A 163 0.15 -4.47 -11.29
C GLN A 163 -0.90 -3.42 -10.98
N ILE A 164 -0.44 -2.29 -10.47
CA ILE A 164 -1.20 -1.05 -10.28
C ILE A 164 -0.81 -0.13 -11.43
N ALA A 165 -1.80 0.32 -12.18
CA ALA A 165 -1.66 1.35 -13.19
C ALA A 165 -2.89 2.25 -13.11
N ARG A 166 -2.76 3.41 -12.47
CA ARG A 166 -3.86 4.34 -12.23
C ARG A 166 -3.45 5.74 -12.65
N VAL A 167 -4.38 6.47 -13.26
CA VAL A 167 -4.23 7.89 -13.56
C VAL A 167 -5.19 8.67 -12.67
N GLU A 168 -4.64 9.44 -11.73
CA GLU A 168 -5.40 10.32 -10.85
C GLU A 168 -5.43 11.72 -11.47
N ARG A 169 -6.63 12.23 -11.76
CA ARG A 169 -6.84 13.59 -12.26
C ARG A 169 -7.59 14.39 -11.20
N GLN A 170 -6.91 15.38 -10.64
CA GLN A 170 -7.52 16.35 -9.74
C GLN A 170 -7.65 17.68 -10.49
N SER A 171 -8.83 18.29 -10.43
CA SER A 171 -9.08 19.59 -11.03
C SER A 171 -9.75 20.48 -9.98
N ASN A 172 -9.07 21.55 -9.57
CA ASN A 172 -9.65 22.57 -8.69
C ASN A 172 -9.84 23.84 -9.52
N PRO A 173 -11.00 24.02 -10.16
CA PRO A 173 -11.22 25.11 -11.11
C PRO A 173 -11.08 26.51 -10.46
N LEU A 174 -11.24 26.61 -9.13
CA LEU A 174 -11.08 27.87 -8.38
C LEU A 174 -9.67 28.06 -7.77
N GLY A 175 -8.75 27.13 -8.02
CA GLY A 175 -7.37 27.20 -7.54
C GLY A 175 -7.27 27.28 -6.00
N PRO A 176 -6.32 28.05 -5.42
CA PRO A 176 -6.08 28.09 -3.97
C PRO A 176 -7.25 28.66 -3.15
N PHE A 177 -8.22 29.33 -3.78
CA PHE A 177 -9.40 29.88 -3.10
C PHE A 177 -10.46 28.82 -2.77
N GLN A 178 -10.35 27.60 -3.31
CA GLN A 178 -11.31 26.53 -3.04
C GLN A 178 -11.08 25.84 -1.68
N GLU A 179 -9.82 25.75 -1.22
CA GLU A 179 -9.52 25.13 0.07
C GLU A 179 -9.90 26.02 1.26
N SER A 180 -9.86 27.34 1.10
CA SER A 180 -10.31 28.29 2.12
C SER A 180 -11.85 28.32 2.29
N ALA A 181 -12.61 27.97 1.25
CA ALA A 181 -14.07 27.87 1.35
C ALA A 181 -14.53 26.67 2.21
N GLY A 182 -13.75 25.59 2.25
CA GLY A 182 -14.01 24.44 3.13
C GLY A 182 -13.75 24.72 4.61
N ALA A 183 -12.74 25.56 4.92
CA ALA A 183 -12.42 25.94 6.29
C ALA A 183 -13.41 26.97 6.89
N VAL A 184 -14.10 27.74 6.06
CA VAL A 184 -15.10 28.73 6.52
C VAL A 184 -16.46 28.10 6.81
N LEU A 185 -16.75 26.90 6.29
CA LEU A 185 -18.00 26.17 6.55
C LEU A 185 -17.97 25.24 7.78
N MET A 186 -16.85 25.16 8.50
CA MET A 186 -16.72 24.41 9.77
C MET A 186 -16.48 25.32 10.98
N ARG A 187 -17.01 26.55 10.95
CA ARG A 187 -17.07 27.44 12.11
C ARG A 187 -18.51 27.80 12.45
#